data_AF-A0A447N6N8-F1
#
_entry.id   AF-A0A447N6N8-F1
#
_cell.length_a   1.000
_cell.length_b   1.000
_cell.length_c   1.000
_cell.angle_alpha   90.00
_cell.angle_beta   90.00
_cell.angle_gamma   90.00
#
_symmetry.space_group_name_H-M   'P 1'
#
loop_
_entity.id
_entity.type
_entity.pdbx_description
1 polymer ?
#
loop_
_entity_poly.entity_id
_entity_poly.type
_entity_poly.pdbx_seq_one_letter_code
_entity_poly.pdbx_strand_id
1 'polypeptide(L)'
;MTVKRPVSASLAKAFFYIVLLSILSTGSALLTLTSSLRDAEAINIAGSLRMQSYRLGYDLQSRSPQINAHRQLFQHALNSPVLQKSQRLVCAAGGENSLRAPARQLAGDE
;
A
#
# COMPACT_ATOMS: atom_id res chain seq x y z
N MET A 1 38.66 4.14 -49.73
CA MET A 1 38.87 3.29 -48.54
C MET A 1 37.71 3.51 -47.58
N THR A 2 36.81 2.54 -47.44
CA THR A 2 35.65 2.61 -46.54
C THR A 2 35.97 1.82 -45.28
N VAL A 3 36.08 2.48 -44.13
CA VAL A 3 36.40 1.82 -42.85
C VAL A 3 35.19 1.01 -42.39
N LYS A 4 35.33 -0.32 -42.33
CA LYS A 4 34.25 -1.28 -42.05
C LYS A 4 33.55 -1.05 -40.69
N ARG A 5 34.25 -0.49 -39.69
CA ARG A 5 33.68 -0.05 -38.39
C ARG A 5 34.52 1.09 -37.81
N PRO A 6 34.08 2.35 -37.91
CA PRO A 6 34.81 3.46 -37.29
C PRO A 6 34.72 3.38 -35.77
N VAL A 7 35.86 3.59 -35.09
CA VAL A 7 35.98 3.53 -33.62
C VAL A 7 35.02 4.50 -32.94
N SER A 8 34.82 5.70 -33.52
CA SER A 8 33.89 6.71 -33.01
C SER A 8 32.44 6.21 -32.95
N ALA A 9 32.00 5.39 -33.91
CA ALA A 9 30.65 4.82 -33.89
C ALA A 9 30.49 3.76 -32.79
N SER A 10 31.53 2.97 -32.52
CA SER A 10 31.55 2.01 -31.40
C SER A 10 31.53 2.73 -30.05
N LEU A 11 32.33 3.79 -29.89
CA LEU A 11 32.34 4.61 -28.68
C LEU A 11 30.99 5.31 -28.44
N ALA A 12 30.41 5.91 -29.48
CA ALA A 12 29.12 6.57 -29.39
C ALA A 12 28.01 5.59 -28.96
N LYS A 13 28.02 4.37 -29.48
CA LYS A 13 27.09 3.30 -29.04
C LYS A 13 27.30 2.92 -27.58
N ALA A 14 28.55 2.77 -27.14
CA ALA A 14 28.85 2.45 -25.75
C ALA A 14 28.36 3.54 -24.78
N PHE A 15 28.66 4.81 -25.07
CA PHE A 15 28.15 5.94 -24.28
C PHE A 15 26.63 6.03 -24.29
N PHE A 16 26.00 5.79 -25.45
CA PHE A 16 24.55 5.75 -25.55
C PHE A 16 23.94 4.69 -24.63
N TYR A 17 24.49 3.46 -24.62
CA TYR A 17 24.00 2.41 -23.73
C TYR A 17 24.25 2.72 -22.25
N ILE A 18 25.38 3.33 -21.89
CA ILE A 18 25.66 3.75 -20.51
C ILE A 18 24.63 4.78 -20.05
N VAL A 19 24.39 5.82 -20.84
CA VAL A 19 23.41 6.87 -20.52
C VAL A 19 22.01 6.29 -20.45
N LEU A 20 21.65 5.43 -21.41
CA LEU A 20 20.34 4.76 -21.44
C LEU A 20 20.12 3.92 -20.18
N LEU A 21 21.10 3.11 -19.78
CA LEU A 21 21.03 2.30 -18.56
C LEU A 21 20.94 3.17 -17.31
N SER A 22 21.70 4.27 -17.26
CA SER A 22 21.64 5.23 -16.15
C SER A 22 20.25 5.85 -16.02
N ILE A 23 19.66 6.33 -17.12
CA ILE A 23 18.31 6.91 -17.11
C ILE A 23 17.26 5.87 -16.70
N LEU A 24 17.35 4.64 -17.23
CA LEU A 24 16.44 3.56 -16.86
C LEU A 24 16.55 3.20 -15.37
N SER A 25 17.76 3.13 -14.83
CA SER A 25 18.00 2.82 -13.42
C SER A 25 17.52 3.94 -12.49
N THR A 26 17.84 5.20 -12.80
CA THR A 26 17.36 6.33 -12.01
C THR A 26 15.84 6.49 -12.13
N GLY A 27 15.30 6.30 -13.33
CA GLY A 27 13.85 6.33 -13.57
C GLY A 27 13.11 5.26 -12.76
N SER A 28 13.59 4.01 -12.76
CA SER A 28 12.99 2.94 -11.95
C SER A 28 13.13 3.19 -10.44
N ALA A 29 14.25 3.75 -9.99
CA ALA A 29 14.43 4.16 -8.60
C ALA A 29 13.42 5.26 -8.19
N LEU A 30 13.20 6.27 -9.04
CA LEU A 30 12.23 7.34 -8.77
C LEU A 30 10.78 6.84 -8.74
N LEU A 31 10.42 5.93 -9.65
CA LEU A 31 9.11 5.27 -9.64
C LEU A 31 8.90 4.44 -8.37
N THR A 32 9.95 3.74 -7.93
CA THR A 32 9.94 2.95 -6.69
C THR A 32 9.77 3.88 -5.48
N LEU A 33 10.54 4.96 -5.39
CA LEU A 33 10.45 5.95 -4.31
C LEU A 33 9.05 6.58 -4.21
N THR A 34 8.47 6.95 -5.35
CA THR A 34 7.12 7.53 -5.40
C THR A 34 6.08 6.52 -4.89
N SER A 35 6.29 5.23 -5.15
CA SER A 35 5.44 4.17 -4.62
C SER A 35 5.64 4.00 -3.11
N SER A 36 6.88 4.05 -2.62
CA SER A 36 7.19 3.98 -1.19
C SER A 36 6.57 5.11 -0.36
N LEU A 37 6.39 6.31 -0.92
CA LEU A 37 5.67 7.39 -0.23
C LEU A 37 4.19 7.03 0.01
N ARG A 38 3.54 6.38 -0.95
CA ARG A 38 2.16 5.89 -0.80
C ARG A 38 2.08 4.75 0.21
N ASP A 39 3.10 3.90 0.25
CA ASP A 39 3.19 2.81 1.23
C ASP A 39 3.42 3.35 2.65
N ALA A 40 4.19 4.44 2.81
CA ALA A 40 4.37 5.10 4.11
C ALA A 40 3.05 5.66 4.67
N GLU A 41 2.22 6.25 3.82
CA GLU A 41 0.85 6.68 4.20
C GLU A 41 0.01 5.48 4.63
N ALA A 42 0.06 4.37 3.89
CA ALA A 42 -0.66 3.15 4.22
C ALA A 42 -0.26 2.62 5.61
N ILE A 43 1.05 2.60 5.91
CA ILE A 43 1.59 2.18 7.20
C ILE A 43 1.14 3.11 8.32
N ASN A 44 1.14 4.43 8.11
CA ASN A 44 0.71 5.39 9.11
C ASN A 44 -0.78 5.22 9.46
N ILE A 45 -1.64 5.07 8.46
CA ILE A 45 -3.08 4.84 8.69
C ILE A 45 -3.29 3.49 9.39
N ALA A 46 -2.64 2.41 8.93
CA ALA A 46 -2.70 1.10 9.56
C ALA A 46 -2.21 1.12 11.02
N GLY A 47 -1.13 1.86 11.31
CA GLY A 47 -0.63 2.07 12.67
C GLY A 47 -1.64 2.82 13.54
N SER A 48 -2.26 3.88 13.02
CA SER A 48 -3.31 4.63 13.73
C SER A 48 -4.53 3.75 14.04
N LEU A 49 -4.88 2.79 13.17
CA LEU A 49 -6.00 1.88 13.40
C LEU A 49 -5.76 1.02 14.63
N ARG A 50 -4.54 0.51 14.85
CA ARG A 50 -4.21 -0.24 16.08
C ARG A 50 -4.43 0.61 17.33
N MET A 51 -4.04 1.89 17.28
CA MET A 51 -4.27 2.83 18.39
C MET A 51 -5.75 3.14 18.60
N GLN A 52 -6.50 3.35 17.52
CA GLN A 52 -7.94 3.58 17.59
C GLN A 52 -8.72 2.37 18.08
N SER A 53 -8.28 1.14 17.75
CA SER A 53 -8.86 -0.09 18.29
C SER A 53 -8.76 -0.16 19.81
N TYR A 54 -7.61 0.22 20.38
CA TYR A 54 -7.47 0.30 21.84
C TYR A 54 -8.39 1.37 22.44
N ARG A 55 -8.48 2.54 21.81
CA ARG A 55 -9.37 3.62 22.26
C ARG A 55 -10.84 3.18 22.27
N LEU A 56 -11.29 2.49 21.22
CA LEU A 56 -12.63 1.91 21.14
C LEU A 56 -12.91 0.88 22.26
N GLY A 57 -11.92 0.02 22.56
CA GLY A 57 -12.02 -0.92 23.68
C GLY A 57 -12.16 -0.20 25.02
N TYR A 58 -11.39 0.87 25.24
CA TYR A 58 -11.47 1.69 26.44
C TYR A 58 -12.81 2.45 26.53
N ASP A 59 -13.31 3.00 25.42
CA ASP A 59 -14.60 3.69 25.36
C ASP A 59 -15.76 2.75 25.71
N LEU A 60 -15.70 1.49 25.27
CA LEU A 60 -16.66 0.46 25.64
C LEU A 60 -16.63 0.19 27.15
N GLN A 61 -15.44 0.04 27.72
CA GLN A 61 -15.27 -0.26 29.15
C GLN A 61 -15.70 0.91 30.04
N SER A 62 -15.39 2.14 29.63
CA SER A 62 -15.74 3.37 30.36
C SER A 62 -17.17 3.86 30.09
N ARG A 63 -17.93 3.19 29.21
CA ARG A 63 -19.25 3.64 28.71
C ARG A 63 -19.21 5.08 28.20
N SER A 64 -18.12 5.41 27.51
CA SER A 64 -17.87 6.75 26.98
C SER A 64 -18.98 7.15 26.00
N PRO A 65 -19.58 8.35 26.13
CA PRO A 65 -20.56 8.85 25.17
C PRO A 65 -19.94 9.10 23.79
N GLN A 66 -18.60 9.16 23.69
CA GLN A 66 -17.87 9.42 22.46
C GLN A 66 -17.65 8.16 21.60
N ILE A 67 -18.06 6.98 22.07
CA ILE A 67 -17.82 5.70 21.37
C ILE A 67 -18.31 5.71 19.92
N ASN A 68 -19.46 6.33 19.64
CA ASN A 68 -20.01 6.41 18.29
C ASN A 68 -19.16 7.31 17.39
N ALA A 69 -18.66 8.41 17.91
CA ALA A 69 -17.76 9.31 17.17
C ALA A 69 -16.41 8.62 16.87
N HIS A 70 -15.83 7.93 17.84
CA HIS A 70 -14.59 7.18 17.64
C HIS A 70 -14.77 5.99 16.69
N ARG A 71 -15.95 5.34 16.69
CA ARG A 71 -16.30 4.31 15.71
C ARG A 71 -16.37 4.87 14.29
N GLN A 72 -16.97 6.03 14.11
CA GLN A 72 -17.02 6.69 12.79
C GLN A 72 -15.62 7.05 12.30
N LEU A 73 -14.75 7.57 13.18
CA LEU A 73 -13.37 7.91 12.82
C LEU A 73 -12.55 6.67 12.46
N PHE A 74 -12.77 5.56 13.17
CA PHE A 74 -12.18 4.27 12.85
C PHE A 74 -12.65 3.73 11.50
N GLN A 75 -13.95 3.80 11.21
CA GLN A 75 -14.52 3.40 9.93
C GLN A 75 -13.99 4.25 8.78
N HIS A 76 -13.83 5.56 8.99
CA HIS A 76 -13.23 6.46 8.00
C HIS A 76 -11.78 6.08 7.69
N ALA A 77 -10.98 5.79 8.71
CA ALA A 77 -9.60 5.34 8.53
C ALA A 77 -9.52 3.98 7.80
N LEU A 78 -10.40 3.03 8.14
CA LEU A 78 -10.51 1.74 7.43
C LEU A 78 -10.86 1.90 5.96
N ASN A 79 -11.78 2.81 5.66
CA ASN A 79 -12.24 3.08 4.29
C ASN A 79 -11.28 3.97 3.49
N SER A 80 -10.08 4.27 4.00
CA SER A 80 -9.11 5.08 3.27
C SER A 80 -8.76 4.44 1.92
N PRO A 81 -8.64 5.22 0.83
CA PRO A 81 -8.37 4.69 -0.51
C PRO A 81 -7.07 3.87 -0.58
N VAL A 82 -6.06 4.25 0.22
CA VAL A 82 -4.77 3.57 0.29
C VAL A 82 -4.91 2.15 0.85
N LEU A 83 -5.71 1.94 1.89
CA LEU A 83 -5.95 0.61 2.45
C LEU A 83 -6.87 -0.23 1.58
N GLN A 84 -7.92 0.36 0.99
CA GLN A 84 -8.81 -0.38 0.08
C GLN A 84 -8.05 -0.94 -1.12
N LYS A 85 -7.11 -0.17 -1.68
CA LYS A 85 -6.28 -0.62 -2.80
C LYS A 85 -5.40 -1.80 -2.41
N SER A 86 -4.77 -1.74 -1.23
CA SER A 86 -3.94 -2.83 -0.71
C SER A 86 -4.75 -4.08 -0.39
N GLN A 87 -5.95 -3.94 0.20
CA GLN A 87 -6.82 -5.07 0.51
C GLN A 87 -7.27 -5.82 -0.74
N ARG A 88 -7.64 -5.10 -1.81
CA ARG A 88 -8.00 -5.74 -3.10
C ARG A 88 -6.84 -6.54 -3.68
N LEU A 89 -5.61 -6.04 -3.56
CA LEU A 89 -4.40 -6.73 -4.01
C LEU A 89 -4.14 -8.00 -3.20
N VAL A 90 -4.29 -7.96 -1.88
CA VAL A 90 -4.16 -9.14 -1.01
C VAL A 90 -5.26 -10.17 -1.30
N CYS A 91 -6.51 -9.74 -1.48
CA CYS A 91 -7.62 -10.63 -1.84
C CYS A 91 -7.48 -11.19 -3.27
N ALA A 92 -6.87 -10.46 -4.20
CA ALA A 92 -6.59 -10.95 -5.55
C ALA A 92 -5.39 -11.91 -5.60
N ALA A 93 -4.38 -11.70 -4.74
CA ALA A 93 -3.21 -12.58 -4.61
C ALA A 93 -3.52 -13.84 -3.77
N GLY A 94 -4.43 -13.74 -2.81
CA GLY A 94 -4.97 -14.86 -2.04
C GLY A 94 -6.22 -15.41 -2.71
N GLY A 95 -6.05 -16.19 -3.78
CA GLY A 95 -7.15 -16.80 -4.51
C GLY A 95 -8.21 -17.45 -3.62
N GLU A 96 -9.47 -17.07 -3.82
CA GLU A 96 -10.74 -17.76 -3.54
C GLU A 96 -11.02 -18.52 -2.23
N ASN A 97 -10.11 -18.62 -1.24
CA ASN A 97 -10.28 -19.62 -0.17
C ASN A 97 -10.20 -19.13 1.28
N SER A 98 -10.54 -17.87 1.56
CA SER A 98 -10.65 -17.42 2.96
C SER A 98 -11.56 -16.20 3.13
N LEU A 99 -12.88 -16.39 2.96
CA LEU A 99 -13.90 -15.57 3.63
C LEU A 99 -15.30 -16.18 3.45
N ARG A 100 -15.48 -17.41 3.96
CA ARG A 100 -16.78 -17.85 4.50
C ARG A 100 -16.63 -18.05 6.01
N ALA A 101 -16.53 -16.96 6.75
CA ALA A 101 -16.95 -16.97 8.14
C ALA A 101 -18.44 -16.63 8.14
N PRO A 102 -19.35 -17.54 8.53
CA PRO A 102 -20.76 -17.22 8.60
C PRO A 102 -20.96 -16.22 9.75
N ALA A 103 -21.32 -14.99 9.40
CA ALA A 103 -22.00 -14.10 10.32
C ALA A 103 -23.39 -14.71 10.63
N ARG A 104 -23.52 -15.46 11.72
CA ARG A 104 -24.83 -15.72 12.35
C ARG A 104 -24.68 -16.22 13.78
N GLN A 105 -25.61 -15.74 14.60
CA GLN A 105 -25.95 -16.20 15.95
C GLN A 105 -25.10 -15.69 17.13
N LEU A 106 -25.24 -14.41 17.47
CA LEU A 106 -25.35 -13.99 18.88
C LEU A 106 -26.55 -13.02 18.97
N ALA A 107 -27.74 -13.60 18.88
CA ALA A 107 -29.00 -12.95 19.22
C ALA A 107 -29.87 -13.99 19.93
N GLY A 108 -30.15 -13.74 21.22
CA GLY A 108 -31.12 -14.45 22.04
C GLY A 108 -30.68 -15.84 22.50
N ASP A 109 -30.40 -16.00 23.79
CA ASP A 109 -31.34 -16.65 24.70
C ASP A 109 -30.86 -16.47 26.15
N GLU A 110 -31.76 -15.88 26.94
CA GLU A 110 -31.92 -15.75 28.41
C GLU A 110 -30.71 -15.47 29.33
#